data_AF-A0A6I1I0U1-F1
#
_entry.id   AF-A0A6I1I0U1-F1
#
_cell.length_a   1.000
_cell.length_b   1.000
_cell.length_c   1.000
_cell.angle_alpha   90.00
_cell.angle_beta   90.00
_cell.angle_gamma   90.00
#
_symmetry.space_group_name_H-M   'P 1'
#
loop_
_entity.id
_entity.type
_entity.pdbx_description
1 polymer ?
#
loop_
_entity_poly.entity_id
_entity_poly.type
_entity_poly.pdbx_seq_one_letter_code
_entity_poly.pdbx_strand_id
1 'polypeptide(L)'
;MRVFLSVSIAFIAITLVGCALALWIPWCTVGQNGCKMGASEWAYWVGAIGSIGAIFGAYIIGERQARHARNVALDLHQTTLNDRRDAILGICNVCMGRIKLVERVFVNLQYERKAFEFDMIVTAQILLKEIRPVELGNYRAVNRFLKLEKDMNKLIELIREFDVALSEWRVKTENPSVQSSKLQLMLANSDPAVAQKNIEKQVNHLKRVFKVIGMSAKRNSEFIILN
;
A
#
# COMPACT_ATOMS: atom_id res chain seq x y z
N MET A 1 24.57 -14.46 -18.91
CA MET A 1 24.14 -15.58 -19.79
C MET A 1 23.32 -15.15 -21.02
N ARG A 2 22.25 -14.34 -20.91
CA ARG A 2 21.39 -14.02 -22.08
C ARG A 2 22.05 -13.17 -23.17
N VAL A 3 22.94 -12.24 -22.81
CA VAL A 3 23.71 -11.42 -23.79
C VAL A 3 24.65 -12.28 -24.62
N PHE A 4 25.26 -13.30 -24.01
CA PHE A 4 26.09 -14.26 -24.74
C PHE A 4 25.27 -15.07 -25.73
N LEU A 5 24.05 -15.49 -25.39
CA LEU A 5 23.18 -16.24 -26.29
C LEU A 5 22.76 -15.40 -27.52
N SER A 6 22.38 -14.14 -27.33
CA SER A 6 22.01 -13.25 -28.45
C SER A 6 23.18 -12.93 -29.38
N VAL A 7 24.38 -12.76 -28.81
CA VAL A 7 25.60 -12.49 -29.60
C VAL A 7 26.00 -13.73 -30.39
N SER A 8 25.93 -14.92 -29.79
CA SER A 8 26.24 -16.17 -30.50
C SER A 8 25.29 -16.44 -31.67
N ILE A 9 23.98 -16.18 -31.50
CA ILE A 9 22.99 -16.36 -32.58
C ILE A 9 23.27 -15.37 -33.73
N ALA A 10 23.57 -14.10 -33.42
CA ALA A 10 23.93 -13.12 -34.43
C ALA A 10 25.22 -13.50 -35.18
N PHE A 11 26.22 -14.03 -34.47
CA PHE A 11 27.47 -14.47 -35.08
C PHE A 11 27.26 -15.67 -36.01
N ILE A 12 26.45 -16.65 -35.60
CA ILE A 12 26.09 -17.81 -36.42
C ILE A 12 25.31 -17.35 -37.67
N ALA A 13 24.36 -16.44 -37.54
CA ALA A 13 23.59 -15.91 -38.68
C ALA A 13 24.49 -15.15 -39.67
N ILE A 14 25.37 -14.27 -39.20
CA ILE A 14 26.32 -13.54 -40.07
C ILE A 14 27.27 -14.51 -40.75
N THR A 15 27.76 -15.53 -40.03
CA THR A 15 28.67 -16.54 -40.59
C THR A 15 27.96 -17.38 -41.65
N LEU A 16 26.73 -17.82 -41.42
CA LEU A 16 25.96 -18.59 -42.39
C LEU A 16 25.60 -17.77 -43.64
N VAL A 17 25.18 -16.51 -43.47
CA VAL A 17 24.90 -15.60 -44.59
C VAL A 17 26.19 -15.28 -45.36
N GLY A 18 27.29 -15.03 -44.65
CA GLY A 18 28.61 -14.80 -45.26
C GLY A 18 29.09 -16.00 -46.05
N CYS A 19 28.98 -17.22 -45.51
CA CYS A 19 29.31 -18.46 -46.22
C CYS A 19 28.39 -18.69 -47.43
N ALA A 20 27.09 -18.41 -47.31
CA ALA A 20 26.15 -18.55 -48.43
C ALA A 20 26.48 -17.56 -49.56
N LEU A 21 26.78 -16.29 -49.24
CA LEU A 21 27.19 -15.28 -50.23
C LEU A 21 28.56 -15.60 -50.85
N ALA A 22 29.52 -16.07 -50.04
CA ALA A 22 30.84 -16.47 -50.50
C ALA A 22 30.82 -17.69 -51.42
N LEU A 23 29.81 -18.57 -51.31
CA LEU A 23 29.60 -19.68 -52.24
C LEU A 23 28.77 -19.25 -53.46
N TRP A 24 27.85 -18.29 -53.30
CA TRP A 24 27.00 -17.77 -54.38
C TRP A 24 27.81 -16.94 -55.38
N ILE A 25 28.65 -16.01 -54.91
CA ILE A 25 29.37 -15.06 -55.78
C ILE A 25 30.26 -15.79 -56.80
N PRO A 26 31.11 -16.77 -56.42
CA PRO A 26 31.92 -17.54 -57.37
C PRO A 26 31.08 -18.37 -58.34
N TRP A 27 29.93 -18.90 -57.90
CA TRP A 27 29.02 -19.66 -58.76
C TRP A 27 28.40 -18.78 -59.86
N CYS A 28 28.13 -17.51 -59.56
CA CYS A 28 27.66 -16.52 -60.54
C CYS A 28 28.77 -15.95 -61.44
N THR A 29 30.00 -15.82 -60.93
CA THR A 29 31.10 -15.19 -61.71
C THR A 29 31.92 -16.18 -62.55
N VAL A 30 32.00 -17.46 -62.17
CA VAL A 30 32.82 -18.47 -62.88
C VAL A 30 31.99 -19.31 -63.88
N GLY A 31 30.66 -19.31 -63.78
CA GLY A 31 29.76 -20.10 -64.63
C GLY A 31 29.00 -19.30 -65.69
N GLN A 32 29.68 -18.81 -66.73
CA GLN A 32 29.03 -18.04 -67.82
C GLN A 32 28.02 -18.82 -68.69
N ASN A 33 27.66 -20.08 -68.38
CA ASN A 33 26.69 -20.85 -69.17
C ASN A 33 25.68 -21.70 -68.35
N GLY A 34 25.56 -21.54 -67.02
CA GLY A 34 24.94 -22.58 -66.17
C GLY A 34 23.72 -22.24 -65.30
N CYS A 35 23.42 -20.98 -65.00
CA CYS A 35 22.32 -20.66 -64.08
C CYS A 35 21.36 -19.64 -64.68
N LYS A 36 20.55 -20.09 -65.63
CA LYS A 36 19.22 -19.51 -65.85
C LYS A 36 18.31 -19.96 -64.71
N MET A 37 18.58 -19.48 -63.48
CA MET A 37 17.58 -19.60 -62.42
C MET A 37 16.34 -18.85 -62.91
N GLY A 38 15.22 -19.56 -63.03
CA GLY A 38 13.96 -18.96 -63.46
C GLY A 38 13.57 -17.86 -62.47
N ALA A 39 12.85 -16.83 -62.93
CA ALA A 39 12.33 -15.78 -62.04
C ALA A 39 11.54 -16.35 -60.84
N SER A 40 10.95 -17.55 -61.01
CA SER A 40 10.28 -18.32 -59.96
C SER A 40 11.21 -18.80 -58.84
N GLU A 41 12.45 -19.22 -59.16
CA GLU A 41 13.42 -19.74 -58.18
C GLU A 41 14.04 -18.60 -57.37
N TRP A 42 14.27 -17.45 -58.01
CA TRP A 42 14.67 -16.22 -57.33
C TRP A 42 13.59 -15.70 -56.38
N ALA A 43 12.32 -15.72 -56.82
CA ALA A 43 11.20 -15.34 -55.96
C ALA A 43 11.08 -16.24 -54.73
N TYR A 44 11.34 -17.54 -54.86
CA TYR A 44 11.34 -18.48 -53.74
C TYR A 44 12.43 -18.16 -52.70
N TRP A 45 13.65 -17.88 -53.14
CA TRP A 45 14.77 -17.53 -52.25
C TRP A 45 14.55 -16.22 -51.49
N VAL A 46 14.09 -15.18 -52.18
CA VAL A 46 13.77 -13.88 -51.55
C VAL A 46 12.63 -14.03 -50.54
N GLY A 47 11.62 -14.85 -50.85
CA GLY A 47 10.55 -15.18 -49.91
C GLY A 47 11.04 -15.90 -48.65
N ALA A 48 11.96 -16.86 -48.80
CA ALA A 48 12.54 -17.59 -47.67
C ALA A 48 13.34 -16.66 -46.73
N ILE A 49 14.19 -15.78 -47.28
CA ILE A 49 14.94 -14.80 -46.47
C ILE A 49 14.00 -13.78 -45.81
N GLY A 50 12.99 -13.31 -46.56
CA GLY A 50 11.99 -12.36 -46.05
C GLY A 50 11.18 -12.92 -44.88
N SER A 51 10.79 -14.20 -44.94
CA SER A 51 10.03 -14.84 -43.84
C SER A 51 10.86 -15.01 -42.57
N ILE A 52 12.14 -15.39 -42.69
CA ILE A 52 13.06 -15.48 -41.54
C ILE A 52 13.29 -14.09 -40.93
N GLY A 53 13.55 -13.08 -41.76
CA GLY A 53 13.70 -11.68 -41.30
C GLY A 53 12.47 -11.16 -40.58
N ALA A 54 11.27 -11.48 -41.09
CA ALA A 54 10.01 -11.12 -40.45
C ALA A 54 9.82 -11.79 -39.08
N ILE A 55 10.19 -13.07 -38.94
CA ILE A 55 10.14 -13.80 -37.66
C ILE A 55 11.08 -13.16 -36.64
N PHE A 56 12.31 -12.83 -37.03
CA PHE A 56 13.26 -12.15 -36.14
C PHE A 56 12.78 -10.74 -35.74
N GLY A 57 12.24 -9.98 -36.69
CA GLY A 57 11.65 -8.67 -36.42
C GLY A 57 10.48 -8.76 -35.43
N ALA A 58 9.58 -9.71 -35.64
CA ALA A 58 8.45 -9.97 -34.75
C ALA A 58 8.90 -10.40 -33.35
N TYR A 59 9.96 -11.23 -33.24
CA TYR A 59 10.52 -11.64 -31.96
C TYR A 59 11.10 -10.47 -31.16
N ILE A 60 11.90 -9.60 -31.80
CA ILE A 60 12.50 -8.44 -31.13
C ILE A 60 11.42 -7.46 -30.65
N ILE A 61 10.41 -7.21 -31.49
CA ILE A 61 9.29 -6.33 -31.14
C ILE A 61 8.48 -6.96 -30.00
N GLY A 62 8.20 -8.26 -30.08
CA GLY A 62 7.49 -9.02 -29.04
C GLY A 62 8.21 -8.98 -27.70
N GLU A 63 9.54 -9.15 -27.66
CA GLU A 63 10.31 -9.02 -26.43
C GLU A 63 10.21 -7.61 -25.83
N ARG A 64 10.30 -6.57 -26.66
CA ARG A 64 10.18 -5.18 -26.19
C ARG A 64 8.80 -4.91 -25.63
N GLN A 65 7.74 -5.37 -26.29
CA GLN A 65 6.37 -5.23 -25.83
C GLN A 65 6.14 -6.02 -24.53
N ALA A 66 6.63 -7.26 -24.44
CA ALA A 66 6.50 -8.08 -23.23
C ALA A 66 7.22 -7.46 -22.03
N ARG A 67 8.43 -6.89 -22.24
CA ARG A 67 9.16 -6.15 -21.19
C ARG A 67 8.42 -4.89 -20.77
N HIS A 68 7.91 -4.12 -21.73
CA HIS A 68 7.15 -2.91 -21.44
C HIS A 68 5.86 -3.23 -20.68
N ALA A 69 5.09 -4.22 -21.12
CA ALA A 69 3.89 -4.69 -20.43
C ALA A 69 4.19 -5.16 -19.00
N ARG A 70 5.30 -5.89 -18.79
CA ARG A 70 5.74 -6.28 -17.47
C ARG A 70 6.08 -5.08 -16.59
N ASN A 71 6.83 -4.11 -17.11
CA ASN A 71 7.22 -2.92 -16.35
C ASN A 71 6.00 -2.09 -15.98
N VAL A 72 5.08 -1.85 -16.93
CA VAL A 72 3.80 -1.17 -16.68
C VAL A 72 2.98 -1.90 -15.63
N ALA A 73 2.93 -3.24 -15.65
CA ALA A 73 2.23 -4.01 -14.63
C ALA A 73 2.86 -3.87 -13.24
N LEU A 74 4.20 -3.82 -13.15
CA LEU A 74 4.91 -3.59 -11.90
C LEU A 74 4.68 -2.17 -11.37
N ASP A 75 4.73 -1.17 -12.26
CA ASP A 75 4.49 0.24 -11.91
C ASP A 75 3.05 0.43 -11.41
N LEU A 76 2.05 -0.10 -12.12
CA LEU A 76 0.64 -0.06 -11.70
C LEU A 76 0.42 -0.78 -10.37
N HIS A 77 1.12 -1.88 -10.12
CA HIS A 77 1.05 -2.55 -8.83
C HIS A 77 1.63 -1.67 -7.72
N GLN A 78 2.75 -1.02 -7.97
CA GLN A 78 3.41 -0.14 -7.01
C GLN A 78 2.59 1.12 -6.71
N THR A 79 1.99 1.75 -7.72
CA THR A 79 1.09 2.90 -7.52
C THR A 79 -0.13 2.49 -6.70
N THR A 80 -0.74 1.35 -7.00
CA THR A 80 -1.89 0.81 -6.23
C THR A 80 -1.53 0.59 -4.75
N LEU A 81 -0.31 0.09 -4.46
CA LEU A 81 0.16 -0.07 -3.08
C LEU A 81 0.39 1.28 -2.39
N ASN A 82 0.89 2.28 -3.11
CA ASN A 82 1.10 3.61 -2.58
C ASN A 82 -0.23 4.32 -2.28
N ASP A 83 -1.19 4.27 -3.21
CA ASP A 83 -2.53 4.86 -3.02
C ASP A 83 -3.24 4.27 -1.79
N ARG A 84 -3.11 2.94 -1.58
CA ARG A 84 -3.63 2.28 -0.38
C ARG A 84 -2.95 2.75 0.89
N ARG A 85 -1.62 2.90 0.88
CA ARG A 85 -0.87 3.41 2.04
C ARG A 85 -1.31 4.83 2.39
N ASP A 86 -1.49 5.68 1.39
CA ASP A 86 -1.91 7.07 1.58
C ASP A 86 -3.33 7.14 2.14
N ALA A 87 -4.25 6.30 1.66
CA ALA A 87 -5.59 6.17 2.23
C ALA A 87 -5.54 5.77 3.72
N ILE A 88 -4.70 4.79 4.07
CA ILE A 88 -4.53 4.36 5.48
C ILE A 88 -3.95 5.49 6.33
N LEU A 89 -2.98 6.25 5.81
CA LEU A 89 -2.44 7.42 6.51
C LEU A 89 -3.48 8.53 6.70
N GLY A 90 -4.35 8.74 5.70
CA GLY A 90 -5.51 9.62 5.81
C GLY A 90 -6.40 9.23 6.99
N ILE A 91 -6.76 7.95 7.10
CA ILE A 91 -7.58 7.45 8.23
C ILE A 91 -6.84 7.62 9.56
N CYS A 92 -5.53 7.33 9.61
CA CYS A 92 -4.72 7.53 10.81
C CYS A 92 -4.68 9.01 11.25
N ASN A 93 -4.60 9.95 10.30
CA ASN A 93 -4.62 11.38 10.57
C ASN A 93 -5.97 11.84 11.13
N VAL A 94 -7.08 11.32 10.57
CA VAL A 94 -8.43 11.56 11.12
C VAL A 94 -8.50 11.06 12.57
N CYS A 95 -8.06 9.82 12.83
CA CYS A 95 -8.04 9.26 14.18
C CYS A 95 -7.21 10.09 15.16
N MET A 96 -6.02 10.53 14.75
CA MET A 96 -5.18 11.43 15.55
C MET A 96 -5.87 12.76 15.85
N GLY A 97 -6.54 13.35 14.85
CA GLY A 97 -7.35 14.56 15.04
C GLY A 97 -8.44 14.37 16.09
N ARG A 98 -9.11 13.21 16.07
CA ARG A 98 -10.12 12.85 17.08
C ARG A 98 -9.52 12.62 18.46
N ILE A 99 -8.37 11.97 18.57
CA ILE A 99 -7.69 11.80 19.88
C ILE A 99 -7.28 13.14 20.48
N LYS A 100 -6.80 14.09 19.66
CA LYS A 100 -6.51 15.46 20.12
C LYS A 100 -7.76 16.20 20.59
N LEU A 101 -8.92 15.92 20.00
CA LEU A 101 -10.20 16.45 20.49
C LEU A 101 -10.56 15.84 21.85
N VAL A 102 -10.42 14.52 22.02
CA VAL A 102 -10.62 13.86 23.33
C VAL A 102 -9.74 14.48 24.40
N GLU A 103 -8.46 14.68 24.10
CA GLU A 103 -7.54 15.33 25.03
C GLU A 103 -8.03 16.72 25.45
N ARG A 104 -8.42 17.56 24.48
CA ARG A 104 -8.90 18.91 24.79
C ARG A 104 -10.16 18.91 25.65
N VAL A 105 -11.09 17.98 25.40
CA VAL A 105 -12.38 17.88 26.10
C VAL A 105 -12.22 17.26 27.49
N PHE A 106 -11.56 16.10 27.58
CA PHE A 106 -11.54 15.28 28.78
C PHE A 106 -10.29 15.50 29.64
N VAL A 107 -9.14 15.80 29.05
CA VAL A 107 -7.89 16.00 29.82
C VAL A 107 -7.76 17.46 30.21
N ASN A 108 -7.82 18.36 29.22
CA ASN A 108 -7.56 19.78 29.47
C ASN A 108 -8.80 20.57 29.90
N LEU A 109 -10.00 19.99 29.80
CA LEU A 109 -11.29 20.65 30.10
C LEU A 109 -11.47 21.99 29.35
N GLN A 110 -10.84 22.13 28.18
CA GLN A 110 -10.78 23.38 27.39
C GLN A 110 -11.93 23.53 26.39
N TYR A 111 -12.80 22.53 26.26
CA TYR A 111 -13.79 22.47 25.20
C TYR A 111 -15.16 22.09 25.76
N GLU A 112 -16.21 22.79 25.32
CA GLU A 112 -17.57 22.49 25.75
C GLU A 112 -17.94 21.06 25.35
N ARG A 113 -18.23 20.23 26.35
CA ARG A 113 -18.58 18.82 26.18
C ARG A 113 -19.78 18.62 25.25
N LYS A 114 -20.69 19.59 25.17
CA LYS A 114 -21.84 19.57 24.25
C LYS A 114 -21.44 19.56 22.78
N ALA A 115 -20.27 20.13 22.46
CA ALA A 115 -19.73 20.14 21.11
C ALA A 115 -18.84 18.91 20.81
N PHE A 116 -18.68 17.99 21.77
CA PHE A 116 -18.01 16.72 21.55
C PHE A 116 -19.02 15.68 21.09
N GLU A 117 -19.02 15.38 19.80
CA GLU A 117 -19.81 14.29 19.25
C GLU A 117 -19.03 12.98 19.43
N PHE A 118 -19.46 12.19 20.41
CA PHE A 118 -18.89 10.86 20.68
C PHE A 118 -18.88 9.97 19.43
N ASP A 119 -19.91 10.12 18.58
CA ASP A 119 -20.06 9.40 17.32
C ASP A 119 -18.86 9.56 16.40
N MET A 120 -18.19 10.73 16.39
CA MET A 120 -17.04 10.95 15.51
C MET A 120 -15.83 10.06 15.83
N ILE A 121 -15.66 9.61 17.08
CA ILE A 121 -14.59 8.66 17.45
C ILE A 121 -14.99 7.24 17.06
N VAL A 122 -16.26 6.91 17.26
CA VAL A 122 -16.81 5.62 16.83
C VAL A 122 -16.70 5.49 15.31
N THR A 123 -16.99 6.54 14.54
CA THR A 123 -16.76 6.57 13.09
C THR A 123 -15.30 6.34 12.75
N ALA A 124 -14.36 6.99 13.45
CA ALA A 124 -12.93 6.79 13.22
C ALA A 124 -12.49 5.33 13.50
N GLN A 125 -13.06 4.70 14.53
CA GLN A 125 -12.85 3.28 14.83
C GLN A 125 -13.44 2.36 13.75
N ILE A 126 -14.64 2.66 13.25
CA ILE A 126 -15.27 1.89 12.16
C ILE A 126 -14.39 1.97 10.90
N LEU A 127 -13.94 3.16 10.55
CA LEU A 127 -13.02 3.36 9.40
C LEU A 127 -11.71 2.57 9.59
N LEU A 128 -11.18 2.48 10.81
CA LEU A 128 -10.01 1.64 11.09
C LEU A 128 -10.31 0.15 10.88
N LYS A 129 -11.50 -0.33 11.24
CA LYS A 129 -11.90 -1.74 11.10
C LYS A 129 -12.12 -2.15 9.65
N GLU A 130 -12.53 -1.22 8.80
CA GLU A 130 -12.74 -1.48 7.37
C GLU A 130 -11.42 -1.68 6.61
N ILE A 131 -10.30 -1.20 7.14
CA ILE A 131 -8.99 -1.40 6.52
C ILE A 131 -8.59 -2.86 6.65
N ARG A 132 -8.39 -3.54 5.51
CA ARG A 132 -7.83 -4.88 5.47
C ARG A 132 -6.34 -4.85 5.84
N PRO A 133 -5.91 -5.36 7.01
CA PRO A 133 -4.53 -5.17 7.47
C PRO A 133 -3.52 -5.82 6.54
N VAL A 134 -3.89 -6.92 5.86
CA VAL A 134 -3.03 -7.63 4.89
C VAL A 134 -2.48 -6.72 3.79
N GLU A 135 -3.19 -5.64 3.46
CA GLU A 135 -2.78 -4.67 2.43
C GLU A 135 -1.57 -3.83 2.86
N LEU A 136 -1.21 -3.83 4.14
CA LEU A 136 -0.01 -3.14 4.64
C LEU A 136 1.29 -3.81 4.19
N GLY A 137 1.22 -5.07 3.71
CA GLY A 137 2.36 -5.81 3.14
C GLY A 137 3.50 -6.13 4.10
N ASN A 138 3.42 -5.70 5.37
CA ASN A 138 4.43 -5.92 6.39
C ASN A 138 3.77 -6.39 7.69
N TYR A 139 4.15 -7.59 8.15
CA TYR A 139 3.65 -8.18 9.38
C TYR A 139 3.79 -7.26 10.61
N ARG A 140 4.86 -6.49 10.70
CA ARG A 140 5.06 -5.51 11.79
C ARG A 140 4.06 -4.37 11.72
N ALA A 141 3.72 -3.91 10.51
CA ALA A 141 2.71 -2.87 10.32
C ALA A 141 1.31 -3.39 10.66
N VAL A 142 0.98 -4.62 10.23
CA VAL A 142 -0.25 -5.33 10.58
C VAL A 142 -0.44 -5.41 12.09
N ASN A 143 0.55 -5.93 12.82
CA ASN A 143 0.45 -6.06 14.28
C ASN A 143 0.30 -4.71 14.99
N ARG A 144 0.97 -3.66 14.50
CA ARG A 144 0.82 -2.30 15.04
C ARG A 144 -0.57 -1.73 14.77
N PHE A 145 -1.12 -2.01 13.59
CA PHE A 145 -2.46 -1.58 13.22
C PHE A 145 -3.54 -2.28 14.06
N LEU A 146 -3.46 -3.60 14.22
CA LEU A 146 -4.37 -4.35 15.10
C LEU A 146 -4.29 -3.88 16.56
N LYS A 147 -3.07 -3.58 17.02
CA LYS A 147 -2.89 -2.99 18.36
C LYS A 147 -3.54 -1.61 18.46
N LEU A 148 -3.39 -0.77 17.44
CA LEU A 148 -4.02 0.54 17.39
C LEU A 148 -5.55 0.44 17.44
N GLU A 149 -6.13 -0.48 16.69
CA GLU A 149 -7.57 -0.76 16.73
C GLU A 149 -8.03 -1.13 18.14
N LYS A 150 -7.32 -2.08 18.78
CA LYS A 150 -7.60 -2.47 20.17
C LYS A 150 -7.49 -1.29 21.15
N ASP A 151 -6.45 -0.46 21.00
CA ASP A 151 -6.22 0.70 21.86
C ASP A 151 -7.29 1.80 21.66
N MET A 152 -7.82 1.93 20.44
CA MET A 152 -8.95 2.81 20.14
C MET A 152 -10.25 2.29 20.75
N ASN A 153 -10.52 0.98 20.67
CA ASN A 153 -11.69 0.36 21.31
C ASN A 153 -11.67 0.63 22.82
N LYS A 154 -10.52 0.42 23.45
CA LYS A 154 -10.32 0.68 24.88
C LYS A 154 -10.55 2.16 25.23
N LEU A 155 -10.11 3.10 24.38
CA LEU A 155 -10.37 4.52 24.62
C LEU A 155 -11.88 4.82 24.60
N ILE A 156 -12.61 4.23 23.66
CA ILE A 156 -14.07 4.39 23.55
C ILE A 156 -14.79 3.84 24.79
N GLU A 157 -14.38 2.67 25.27
CA GLU A 157 -14.89 2.09 26.52
C GLU A 157 -14.66 3.02 27.71
N LEU A 158 -13.43 3.54 27.87
CA LEU A 158 -13.10 4.48 28.94
C LEU A 158 -13.92 5.77 28.89
N ILE A 159 -14.19 6.30 27.68
CA ILE A 159 -15.03 7.48 27.51
C ILE A 159 -16.48 7.18 27.91
N ARG A 160 -17.00 6.00 27.58
CA ARG A 160 -18.34 5.57 28.01
C ARG A 160 -18.43 5.41 29.52
N GLU A 161 -17.45 4.74 30.14
CA GLU A 161 -17.38 4.59 31.60
C GLU A 161 -17.35 5.95 32.29
N PHE A 162 -16.55 6.90 31.77
CA PHE A 162 -16.51 8.26 32.27
C PHE A 162 -17.87 8.97 32.14
N ASP A 163 -18.58 8.78 31.03
CA ASP A 163 -19.88 9.42 30.82
C ASP A 163 -20.95 8.90 31.79
N VAL A 164 -20.98 7.59 32.02
CA VAL A 164 -21.84 6.96 33.04
C VAL A 164 -21.50 7.51 34.42
N ALA A 165 -20.22 7.48 34.83
CA ALA A 165 -19.78 7.98 36.13
C ALA A 165 -20.13 9.47 36.34
N LEU A 166 -20.02 10.29 35.30
CA LEU A 166 -20.38 11.71 35.38
C LEU A 166 -21.90 11.91 35.53
N SER A 167 -22.72 11.16 34.79
CA SER A 167 -24.18 11.24 34.91
C SER A 167 -24.65 10.84 36.31
N GLU A 168 -24.07 9.78 36.87
CA GLU A 168 -24.33 9.31 38.23
C GLU A 168 -23.91 10.36 39.27
N TRP A 169 -22.73 10.95 39.11
CA TRP A 169 -22.26 12.04 39.98
C TRP A 169 -23.18 13.26 39.93
N ARG A 170 -23.68 13.64 38.74
CA ARG A 170 -24.60 14.78 38.60
C ARG A 170 -25.93 14.53 39.31
N VAL A 171 -26.53 13.35 39.14
CA VAL A 171 -27.75 12.96 39.86
C VAL A 171 -27.53 13.01 41.37
N LYS A 172 -26.36 12.57 41.84
CA LYS A 172 -25.97 12.65 43.26
C LYS A 172 -25.89 14.09 43.77
N THR A 173 -25.33 15.02 42.98
CA THR A 173 -25.23 16.43 43.38
C THR A 173 -26.57 17.17 43.34
N GLU A 174 -27.47 16.79 42.42
CA GLU A 174 -28.77 17.45 42.24
C GLU A 174 -29.87 16.89 43.16
N ASN A 175 -29.81 15.62 43.57
CA ASN A 175 -30.80 14.98 44.46
C ASN A 175 -30.15 14.08 45.54
N PRO A 176 -29.63 14.65 46.63
CA PRO A 176 -28.95 13.89 47.68
C PRO A 176 -29.85 12.92 48.48
N SER A 177 -31.18 13.11 48.45
CA SER A 177 -32.15 12.33 49.23
C SER A 177 -32.52 10.96 48.63
N VAL A 178 -32.11 10.65 47.39
CA VAL A 178 -32.53 9.44 46.64
C VAL A 178 -31.50 8.29 46.73
N GLN A 179 -30.48 8.41 47.59
CA GLN A 179 -29.41 7.41 47.67
C GLN A 179 -29.88 6.11 48.36
N SER A 180 -30.29 5.11 47.57
CA SER A 180 -30.46 3.75 48.07
C SER A 180 -29.08 3.12 48.40
N SER A 181 -29.01 2.26 49.42
CA SER A 181 -27.76 1.65 49.89
C SER A 181 -27.02 0.83 48.82
N LYS A 182 -27.74 0.31 47.82
CA LYS A 182 -27.16 -0.42 46.67
C LYS A 182 -26.47 0.52 45.68
N LEU A 183 -27.04 1.72 45.46
CA LEU A 183 -26.40 2.77 44.66
C LEU A 183 -25.14 3.29 45.37
N GLN A 184 -25.15 3.49 46.69
CA GLN A 184 -23.97 3.95 47.43
C GLN A 184 -22.75 3.02 47.31
N LEU A 185 -22.96 1.70 47.30
CA LEU A 185 -21.89 0.70 47.13
C LEU A 185 -21.34 0.64 45.68
N MET A 186 -22.18 0.85 44.67
CA MET A 186 -21.73 0.96 43.27
C MET A 186 -21.01 2.29 43.01
N LEU A 187 -21.48 3.38 43.64
CA LEU A 187 -20.97 4.75 43.49
C LEU A 187 -19.63 5.01 44.19
N ALA A 188 -19.24 4.21 45.19
CA ALA A 188 -17.96 4.34 45.89
C ALA A 188 -16.73 4.02 45.02
N ASN A 189 -16.93 3.35 43.88
CA ASN A 189 -15.86 2.90 42.98
C ASN A 189 -15.69 3.76 41.72
N SER A 190 -16.55 4.74 41.49
CA SER A 190 -16.64 5.50 40.21
C SER A 190 -16.22 6.96 40.37
N ASP A 191 -14.99 7.21 40.82
CA ASP A 191 -14.45 8.58 40.89
C ASP A 191 -14.17 9.13 39.47
N PRO A 192 -14.84 10.21 39.03
CA PRO A 192 -14.61 10.81 37.72
C PRO A 192 -13.16 11.25 37.52
N ALA A 193 -12.42 11.61 38.58
CA ALA A 193 -11.00 11.94 38.48
C ALA A 193 -10.14 10.72 38.09
N VAL A 194 -10.49 9.52 38.60
CA VAL A 194 -9.80 8.27 38.24
C VAL A 194 -10.08 7.91 36.78
N ALA A 195 -11.33 8.04 36.35
CA ALA A 195 -11.72 7.80 34.96
C ALA A 195 -11.02 8.79 33.99
N GLN A 196 -10.94 10.07 34.36
CA GLN A 196 -10.20 11.09 33.60
C GLN A 196 -8.72 10.73 33.45
N LYS A 197 -8.06 10.33 34.54
CA LYS A 197 -6.65 9.92 34.53
C LYS A 197 -6.40 8.68 33.66
N ASN A 198 -7.35 7.75 33.62
CA ASN A 198 -7.28 6.59 32.73
C ASN A 198 -7.38 6.99 31.25
N ILE A 199 -8.29 7.92 30.91
CA ILE A 199 -8.41 8.49 29.57
C ILE A 199 -7.11 9.18 29.18
N GLU A 200 -6.54 10.03 30.04
CA GLU A 200 -5.27 10.72 29.78
C GLU A 200 -4.14 9.72 29.48
N LYS A 201 -3.99 8.69 30.32
CA LYS A 201 -2.98 7.65 30.12
C LYS A 201 -3.14 6.95 28.77
N GLN A 202 -4.37 6.66 28.36
CA GLN A 202 -4.66 6.00 27.09
C GLN A 202 -4.42 6.93 25.88
N VAL A 203 -4.83 8.21 25.97
CA VAL A 203 -4.55 9.23 24.97
C VAL A 203 -3.04 9.39 24.75
N ASN A 204 -2.26 9.47 25.84
CA ASN A 204 -0.81 9.55 25.78
C ASN A 204 -0.15 8.27 25.21
N HIS A 205 -0.75 7.10 25.43
CA HIS A 205 -0.30 5.87 24.78
C HIS A 205 -0.53 5.92 23.26
N LEU A 206 -1.76 6.24 22.84
CA LEU A 206 -2.15 6.32 21.44
C LEU A 206 -1.30 7.32 20.67
N LYS A 207 -1.06 8.52 21.23
CA LYS A 207 -0.17 9.52 20.62
C LYS A 207 1.22 8.97 20.32
N ARG A 208 1.81 8.20 21.23
CA ARG A 208 3.12 7.56 21.02
C ARG A 208 3.06 6.52 19.91
N VAL A 209 2.01 5.70 19.87
CA VAL A 209 1.80 4.69 18.83
C VAL A 209 1.70 5.36 17.45
N PHE A 210 0.85 6.39 17.32
CA PHE A 210 0.71 7.14 16.07
C PHE A 210 1.98 7.87 15.66
N LYS A 211 2.77 8.43 16.59
CA LYS A 211 4.07 9.04 16.26
C LYS A 211 5.01 8.01 15.63
N VAL A 212 5.04 6.79 16.15
CA VAL A 212 5.86 5.70 15.59
C VAL A 212 5.36 5.29 14.19
N ILE A 213 4.03 5.21 14.00
CA ILE A 213 3.44 4.91 12.69
C ILE A 213 3.77 6.01 11.68
N GLY A 214 3.57 7.28 12.04
CA GLY A 214 3.86 8.43 11.18
C GLY A 214 5.35 8.55 10.80
N MET A 215 6.27 8.31 11.75
CA MET A 215 7.70 8.27 11.46
C MET A 215 8.08 7.10 10.53
N SER A 216 7.42 5.94 10.67
CA SER A 216 7.66 4.78 9.81
C SER A 216 7.16 5.02 8.39
N ALA A 217 6.03 5.73 8.24
CA ALA A 217 5.46 6.10 6.96
C ALA A 217 6.35 7.10 6.21
N LYS A 218 6.78 8.18 6.89
CA LYS A 218 7.64 9.21 6.30
C LYS A 218 9.00 8.68 5.84
N ARG A 219 9.60 7.77 6.61
CA ARG A 219 10.90 7.18 6.25
C ARG A 219 10.81 6.31 4.99
N ASN A 220 9.67 5.66 4.74
CA ASN A 220 9.46 4.87 3.54
C ASN A 220 9.16 5.73 2.31
N SER A 221 8.49 6.87 2.45
CA SER A 221 8.27 7.80 1.33
C SER A 221 9.57 8.47 0.87
N GLU A 222 10.47 8.81 1.80
CA GLU A 222 11.78 9.39 1.47
C GLU A 222 12.72 8.39 0.76
N PHE A 223 12.63 7.10 1.09
CA PHE A 223 13.44 6.04 0.47
C PHE A 223 13.04 5.73 -0.98
N ILE A 224 11.81 6.08 -1.38
CA ILE A 224 11.27 5.86 -2.73
C ILE A 224 11.63 7.02 -3.68
N ILE A 225 11.90 8.22 -3.16
CA ILE A 225 12.30 9.38 -3.99
C ILE A 225 13.79 9.34 -4.36
N LEU A 226 14.59 8.55 -3.64
CA LEU A 226 16.05 8.48 -3.80
C LEU A 226 16.56 7.25 -4.59
N ASN A 227 15.66 6.41 -5.12
CA ASN A 227 15.98 5.28 -6.01
C ASN A 227 15.23 5.42 -7.32
#